data_AF-A0A150X8R5-F1
#
_entry.id   AF-A0A150X8R5-F1
#
_cell.length_a   1.000
_cell.length_b   1.000
_cell.length_c   1.000
_cell.angle_alpha   90.00
_cell.angle_beta   90.00
_cell.angle_gamma   90.00
#
_symmetry.space_group_name_H-M   'P 1'
#
loop_
_entity.id
_entity.type
_entity.pdbx_description
1 polymer ?
#
loop_
_entity_poly.entity_id
_entity_poly.type
_entity_poly.pdbx_seq_one_letter_code
_entity_poly.pdbx_strand_id
1 'polypeptide(L)'
;MKKLLLLATLFIFSSHTLKDETVFWGQIGHRAVGHIADGMLTKKAQKQVKRVLGNETLAVVSTWMDDIKSDRSYSYASPWHYCTIPDGMTYETAPTQEGGDVVWAIEKIIRELKAGGLTPEQEATNLKFLVHLVGDIHQPMHVGNGEDRGGNDTKVEWFGSSTNLHSVWDSRMIEGKQYSYTEFADVANHPTKEQVKEWQAATVRDWAMESMSYRDKIYDIPENGRLSYEYSYKYFDILELRIAQAGVRLAGIINDIYK
;
A
#
# COMPACT_ATOMS: atom_id res chain seq x y z
N MET A 1 -68.81 25.95 -4.30
CA MET A 1 -67.41 26.44 -4.44
C MET A 1 -66.67 26.19 -3.13
N LYS A 2 -65.86 25.13 -3.04
CA LYS A 2 -64.86 24.95 -1.98
C LYS A 2 -63.59 24.44 -2.66
N LYS A 3 -62.56 25.29 -2.72
CA LYS A 3 -61.23 24.93 -3.23
C LYS A 3 -60.48 24.21 -2.11
N LEU A 4 -60.08 22.96 -2.35
CA LEU A 4 -59.19 22.22 -1.47
C LEU A 4 -57.75 22.46 -1.95
N LEU A 5 -56.95 23.20 -1.20
CA LEU A 5 -55.50 23.28 -1.42
C LEU A 5 -54.87 22.00 -0.87
N LEU A 6 -54.26 21.20 -1.74
CA LEU A 6 -53.37 20.12 -1.36
C LEU A 6 -51.96 20.69 -1.22
N LEU A 7 -51.42 20.65 -0.01
CA LEU A 7 -50.03 20.93 0.32
C LEU A 7 -49.46 19.62 0.88
N ALA A 8 -48.56 18.97 0.15
CA ALA A 8 -47.81 17.82 0.67
C ALA A 8 -46.47 17.68 -0.08
N THR A 9 -45.48 18.38 0.47
CA THR A 9 -44.08 17.95 0.68
C THR A 9 -43.42 17.05 -0.38
N LEU A 10 -42.55 17.66 -1.20
CA LEU A 10 -41.48 16.97 -1.90
C LEU A 10 -40.51 16.36 -0.87
N PHE A 11 -40.47 15.04 -0.76
CA PHE A 11 -39.31 14.35 -0.18
C PHE A 11 -38.18 14.37 -1.22
N ILE A 12 -37.20 15.24 -1.02
CA ILE A 12 -35.95 15.17 -1.76
C ILE A 12 -35.17 13.99 -1.15
N PHE A 13 -35.23 12.83 -1.80
CA PHE A 13 -34.27 11.77 -1.56
C PHE A 13 -32.91 12.28 -2.05
N SER A 14 -32.07 12.77 -1.14
CA SER A 14 -30.65 12.89 -1.39
C SER A 14 -30.09 11.49 -1.51
N SER A 15 -29.98 11.01 -2.75
CA SER A 15 -29.12 9.88 -3.09
C SER A 15 -27.68 10.31 -2.80
N HIS A 16 -27.22 10.05 -1.57
CA HIS A 16 -25.80 9.99 -1.30
C HIS A 16 -25.26 8.83 -2.12
N THR A 17 -24.68 9.15 -3.27
CA THR A 17 -23.74 8.26 -3.94
C THR A 17 -22.59 8.07 -2.95
N LEU A 18 -22.57 6.91 -2.28
CA LEU A 18 -21.37 6.40 -1.65
C LEU A 18 -20.34 6.32 -2.78
N LYS A 19 -19.46 7.31 -2.87
CA LYS A 19 -18.25 7.18 -3.67
C LYS A 19 -17.55 5.96 -3.09
N ASP A 20 -17.33 4.94 -3.92
CA ASP A 20 -16.26 3.98 -3.68
C ASP A 20 -15.01 4.85 -3.49
N GLU A 21 -14.63 5.07 -2.23
CA GLU A 21 -13.28 5.50 -1.92
C GLU A 21 -12.43 4.35 -2.41
N THR A 22 -11.79 4.53 -3.56
CA THR A 22 -10.75 3.63 -4.03
C THR A 22 -9.65 3.72 -2.98
N VAL A 23 -9.72 2.81 -2.02
CA VAL A 23 -8.75 2.68 -0.94
C VAL A 23 -7.52 2.08 -1.58
N PHE A 24 -6.51 2.93 -1.69
CA PHE A 24 -5.13 2.53 -1.78
C PHE A 24 -4.68 2.25 -0.35
N TRP A 25 -3.62 1.47 -0.13
CA TRP A 25 -2.92 1.46 1.15
C TRP A 25 -2.98 2.82 1.82
N GLY A 26 -3.56 2.89 3.01
CA GLY A 26 -3.98 4.14 3.60
C GLY A 26 -2.80 5.11 3.67
N GLN A 27 -3.04 6.40 3.45
CA GLN A 27 -1.99 7.43 3.42
C GLN A 27 -1.05 7.34 4.64
N ILE A 28 -1.57 6.93 5.79
CA ILE A 28 -0.81 6.72 7.02
C ILE A 28 0.21 5.58 6.88
N GLY A 29 -0.17 4.44 6.29
CA GLY A 29 0.71 3.30 6.06
C GLY A 29 1.88 3.66 5.13
N HIS A 30 1.59 4.25 3.97
CA HIS A 30 2.64 4.70 3.04
C HIS A 30 3.58 5.74 3.67
N ARG A 31 3.01 6.73 4.37
CA ARG A 31 3.82 7.75 5.05
C ARG A 31 4.68 7.16 6.15
N ALA A 32 4.18 6.17 6.89
CA ALA A 32 4.96 5.47 7.90
C ALA A 32 6.13 4.70 7.26
N VAL A 33 5.90 3.96 6.18
CA VAL A 33 6.96 3.29 5.40
C VAL A 33 8.04 4.28 4.95
N GLY A 34 7.62 5.40 4.34
CA GLY A 34 8.55 6.45 3.91
C GLY A 34 9.32 7.08 5.07
N HIS A 35 8.67 7.30 6.22
CA HIS A 35 9.31 7.85 7.42
C HIS A 35 10.36 6.92 8.02
N ILE A 36 10.04 5.63 8.16
CA ILE A 36 10.98 4.60 8.59
C ILE A 36 12.19 4.58 7.65
N ALA A 37 11.94 4.60 6.34
CA ALA A 37 13.00 4.56 5.35
C ALA A 37 13.95 5.77 5.46
N ASP A 38 13.39 6.99 5.57
CA ASP A 38 14.16 8.24 5.74
C ASP A 38 15.10 8.18 6.96
N GLY A 39 14.62 7.62 8.08
CA GLY A 39 15.39 7.45 9.31
C GLY A 39 16.58 6.47 9.20
N MET A 40 16.59 5.62 8.17
CA MET A 40 17.60 4.57 7.96
C MET A 40 18.51 4.83 6.76
N LEU A 41 18.36 5.96 6.08
CA LEU A 41 19.23 6.33 4.97
C LEU A 41 20.64 6.69 5.44
N THR A 42 21.63 6.27 4.66
CA THR A 42 23.01 6.76 4.79
C THR A 42 23.08 8.24 4.42
N LYS A 43 24.09 8.96 4.94
CA LYS A 43 24.30 10.39 4.61
C LYS A 43 24.40 10.65 3.09
N LYS A 44 24.96 9.70 2.34
CA LYS A 44 25.08 9.80 0.89
C LYS A 44 23.73 9.65 0.21
N ALA A 45 22.95 8.63 0.59
CA ALA A 45 21.59 8.45 0.10
C ALA A 45 20.70 9.65 0.44
N GLN A 46 20.75 10.17 1.68
CA GLN A 46 20.01 11.37 2.07
C GLN A 46 20.31 12.57 1.17
N LYS A 47 21.58 12.80 0.82
CA LYS A 47 21.98 13.88 -0.09
C LYS A 47 21.42 13.67 -1.50
N GLN A 48 21.42 12.44 -2.00
CA GLN A 48 20.87 12.13 -3.33
C GLN A 48 19.35 12.24 -3.36
N VAL A 49 18.65 11.67 -2.38
CA VAL A 49 17.20 11.82 -2.21
C VAL A 49 16.82 13.30 -2.17
N LYS A 50 17.53 14.12 -1.40
CA LYS A 50 17.31 15.59 -1.37
C LYS A 50 17.58 16.26 -2.74
N ARG A 51 18.58 15.80 -3.50
CA ARG A 51 18.82 16.32 -4.86
C ARG A 51 17.66 15.98 -5.80
N VAL A 52 17.14 14.76 -5.70
CA VAL A 52 16.11 14.22 -6.61
C VAL A 52 14.72 14.74 -6.27
N LEU A 53 14.35 14.79 -4.99
CA LEU A 53 13.01 15.17 -4.51
C LEU A 53 12.93 16.62 -4.01
N GLY A 54 14.04 17.34 -3.93
CA GLY A 54 14.09 18.70 -3.40
C GLY A 54 13.72 18.74 -1.91
N ASN A 55 12.57 19.32 -1.59
CA ASN A 55 12.07 19.46 -0.21
C ASN A 55 11.02 18.42 0.17
N GLU A 56 10.61 17.56 -0.77
CA GLU A 56 9.69 16.46 -0.48
C GLU A 56 10.45 15.33 0.24
N THR A 57 9.87 14.80 1.33
CA THR A 57 10.42 13.65 2.06
C THR A 57 9.93 12.33 1.44
N LEU A 58 10.55 11.19 1.80
CA LEU A 58 10.05 9.89 1.35
C LEU A 58 8.62 9.65 1.88
N ALA A 59 8.33 10.08 3.11
CA ALA A 59 6.97 10.05 3.64
C ALA A 59 5.98 10.83 2.75
N VAL A 60 6.31 12.05 2.32
CA VAL A 60 5.40 12.86 1.48
C VAL A 60 5.18 12.24 0.11
N VAL A 61 6.24 11.79 -0.58
CA VAL A 61 6.09 11.24 -1.93
C VAL A 61 5.52 9.82 -1.95
N SER A 62 5.45 9.14 -0.81
CA SER A 62 4.93 7.78 -0.70
C SER A 62 3.47 7.62 -1.16
N THR A 63 2.68 8.70 -1.18
CA THR A 63 1.28 8.68 -1.67
C THR A 63 1.14 9.21 -3.09
N TRP A 64 2.22 9.71 -3.71
CA TRP A 64 2.17 10.42 -4.99
C TRP A 64 1.65 9.53 -6.13
N MET A 65 1.96 8.23 -6.12
CA MET A 65 1.54 7.32 -7.18
C MET A 65 0.03 7.13 -7.23
N ASP A 66 -0.67 7.27 -6.12
CA ASP A 66 -2.13 7.26 -6.11
C ASP A 66 -2.71 8.58 -6.59
N ASP A 67 -2.12 9.70 -6.17
CA ASP A 67 -2.53 11.04 -6.60
C ASP A 67 -2.41 11.17 -8.13
N ILE A 68 -1.31 10.65 -8.70
CA ILE A 68 -1.02 10.74 -10.14
C ILE A 68 -1.92 9.85 -11.00
N LYS A 69 -2.73 8.93 -10.43
CA LYS A 69 -3.79 8.22 -11.18
C LYS A 69 -4.80 9.18 -11.82
N SER A 70 -4.88 10.41 -11.31
CA SER A 70 -5.68 11.50 -11.88
C SER A 70 -5.17 11.97 -13.24
N ASP A 71 -3.88 11.78 -13.54
CA ASP A 71 -3.26 12.10 -14.82
C ASP A 71 -3.24 10.84 -15.72
N ARG A 72 -4.03 10.89 -16.80
CA ARG A 72 -4.17 9.76 -17.73
C ARG A 72 -2.87 9.37 -18.42
N SER A 73 -1.86 10.25 -18.48
CA SER A 73 -0.54 9.90 -19.02
C SER A 73 0.17 8.82 -18.19
N TYR A 74 -0.24 8.60 -16.94
CA TYR A 74 0.29 7.57 -16.04
C TYR A 74 -0.59 6.32 -15.94
N SER A 75 -1.64 6.20 -16.76
CA SER A 75 -2.56 5.06 -16.71
C SER A 75 -1.85 3.70 -16.90
N TYR A 76 -0.72 3.70 -17.61
CA TYR A 76 0.11 2.51 -17.81
C TYR A 76 0.65 1.88 -16.51
N ALA A 77 0.74 2.67 -15.43
CA ALA A 77 1.25 2.23 -14.14
C ALA A 77 0.15 1.70 -13.20
N SER A 78 -1.13 1.77 -13.60
CA SER A 78 -2.25 1.25 -12.81
C SER A 78 -2.10 -0.22 -12.39
N PRO A 79 -1.64 -1.16 -13.24
CA PRO A 79 -1.46 -2.56 -12.83
C PRO A 79 -0.25 -2.76 -11.90
N TRP A 80 0.62 -1.76 -11.72
CA TRP A 80 1.83 -1.89 -10.92
C TRP A 80 1.54 -1.90 -9.41
N HIS A 81 0.33 -1.58 -8.96
CA HIS A 81 0.01 -1.54 -7.53
C HIS A 81 -0.12 -2.92 -6.88
N TYR A 82 -0.26 -3.99 -7.65
CA TYR A 82 -0.51 -5.32 -7.12
C TYR A 82 0.13 -6.40 -7.99
N CYS A 83 0.16 -7.63 -7.50
CA CYS A 83 0.33 -8.82 -8.33
C CYS A 83 -0.69 -9.88 -7.91
N THR A 84 -0.87 -10.89 -8.76
CA THR A 84 -1.76 -12.02 -8.49
C THR A 84 -0.92 -13.29 -8.43
N ILE A 85 -0.89 -13.93 -7.27
CA ILE A 85 -0.24 -15.21 -7.06
C ILE A 85 -1.29 -16.15 -6.44
N PRO A 86 -1.95 -17.00 -7.25
CA PRO A 86 -2.92 -17.98 -6.76
C PRO A 86 -2.30 -18.98 -5.77
N ASP A 87 -3.16 -19.61 -4.96
CA ASP A 87 -2.70 -20.58 -3.96
C ASP A 87 -1.97 -21.76 -4.59
N GLY A 88 -0.90 -22.21 -3.93
CA GLY A 88 -0.03 -23.29 -4.42
C GLY A 88 0.90 -22.88 -5.57
N MET A 89 0.89 -21.62 -6.01
CA MET A 89 1.79 -21.10 -7.03
C MET A 89 2.95 -20.28 -6.44
N THR A 90 3.96 -20.06 -7.27
CA THR A 90 5.03 -19.06 -7.06
C THR A 90 4.84 -17.90 -8.02
N TYR A 91 5.50 -16.77 -7.78
CA TYR A 91 5.48 -15.63 -8.71
C TYR A 91 5.90 -16.02 -10.13
N GLU A 92 6.89 -16.91 -10.27
CA GLU A 92 7.39 -17.40 -11.56
C GLU A 92 6.36 -18.22 -12.34
N THR A 93 5.50 -18.93 -11.63
CA THR A 93 4.49 -19.81 -12.24
C THR A 93 3.13 -19.12 -12.40
N ALA A 94 2.91 -18.01 -11.70
CA ALA A 94 1.63 -17.29 -11.68
C ALA A 94 1.32 -16.63 -13.03
N PRO A 95 0.03 -16.32 -13.30
CA PRO A 95 -0.36 -15.60 -14.51
C PRO A 95 0.34 -14.24 -14.62
N THR A 96 0.88 -13.92 -15.79
CA THR A 96 1.55 -12.64 -16.04
C THR A 96 0.55 -11.52 -16.30
N GLN A 97 0.83 -10.32 -15.79
CA GLN A 97 0.06 -9.11 -16.06
C GLN A 97 0.62 -8.35 -17.27
N GLU A 98 -0.24 -8.02 -18.24
CA GLU A 98 0.14 -7.14 -19.35
C GLU A 98 0.51 -5.74 -18.81
N GLY A 99 1.63 -5.19 -19.29
CA GLY A 99 2.19 -3.93 -18.78
C GLY A 99 3.01 -4.07 -17.50
N GLY A 100 3.10 -5.28 -16.93
CA GLY A 100 3.81 -5.57 -15.69
C GLY A 100 2.96 -5.38 -14.44
N ASP A 101 3.38 -6.02 -13.35
CA ASP A 101 2.79 -5.94 -12.02
C ASP A 101 3.76 -5.26 -11.03
N VAL A 102 3.41 -5.22 -9.75
CA VAL A 102 4.22 -4.60 -8.68
C VAL A 102 5.65 -5.15 -8.61
N VAL A 103 5.83 -6.46 -8.74
CA VAL A 103 7.15 -7.10 -8.64
C VAL A 103 8.00 -6.69 -9.83
N TRP A 104 7.44 -6.79 -11.04
CA TRP A 104 8.11 -6.38 -12.27
C TRP A 104 8.50 -4.89 -12.24
N ALA A 105 7.59 -4.03 -11.78
CA ALA A 105 7.77 -2.58 -11.75
C ALA A 105 8.89 -2.19 -10.78
N ILE A 106 8.88 -2.74 -9.55
CA ILE A 106 9.96 -2.51 -8.57
C ILE A 106 11.30 -2.97 -9.14
N GLU A 107 11.39 -4.19 -9.66
CA GLU A 107 12.64 -4.71 -10.23
C GLU A 107 13.14 -3.84 -11.41
N LYS A 108 12.24 -3.39 -12.29
CA LYS A 108 12.57 -2.48 -13.40
C LYS A 108 13.10 -1.15 -12.90
N ILE A 109 12.39 -0.50 -11.98
CA ILE A 109 12.74 0.82 -11.45
C ILE A 109 14.08 0.78 -10.72
N ILE A 110 14.33 -0.26 -9.92
CA ILE A 110 15.64 -0.46 -9.26
C ILE A 110 16.76 -0.56 -10.29
N ARG A 111 16.57 -1.33 -11.37
CA ARG A 111 17.57 -1.44 -12.45
C ARG A 111 17.84 -0.09 -13.12
N GLU A 112 16.79 0.67 -13.44
CA GLU A 112 16.91 1.97 -14.12
C GLU A 112 17.59 3.02 -13.24
N LEU A 113 17.22 3.11 -11.96
CA LEU A 113 17.85 4.04 -11.02
C LEU A 113 19.33 3.71 -10.80
N LYS A 114 19.71 2.42 -10.74
CA LYS A 114 21.11 2.00 -10.62
C LYS A 114 21.93 2.22 -11.88
N ALA A 115 21.33 2.04 -13.06
CA ALA A 115 22.01 2.26 -14.33
C ALA A 115 22.35 3.73 -14.56
N GLY A 116 21.54 4.65 -14.02
CA GLY A 116 21.68 6.08 -14.23
C GLY A 116 21.34 6.50 -15.67
N GLY A 117 21.69 7.73 -16.03
CA GLY A 117 21.40 8.28 -17.37
C GLY A 117 19.95 8.75 -17.57
N LEU A 118 19.12 8.68 -16.53
CA LEU A 118 17.78 9.26 -16.51
C LEU A 118 17.84 10.79 -16.50
N THR A 119 16.82 11.45 -17.06
CA THR A 119 16.62 12.88 -16.80
C THR A 119 16.27 13.11 -15.32
N PRO A 120 16.47 14.31 -14.77
CA PRO A 120 16.07 14.61 -13.39
C PRO A 120 14.60 14.26 -13.10
N GLU A 121 13.71 14.51 -14.05
CA GLU A 121 12.28 14.22 -13.93
C GLU A 121 12.02 12.71 -13.93
N GLN A 122 12.67 11.95 -14.80
CA GLN A 122 12.55 10.49 -14.83
C GLN A 122 13.09 9.86 -13.55
N GLU A 123 14.24 10.34 -13.05
CA GLU A 123 14.81 9.87 -11.79
C GLU A 123 13.86 10.15 -10.61
N ALA A 124 13.28 11.35 -10.55
CA ALA A 124 12.30 11.70 -9.53
C ALA A 124 11.04 10.83 -9.62
N THR A 125 10.44 10.70 -10.80
CA THR A 125 9.28 9.84 -11.02
C THR A 125 9.55 8.39 -10.62
N ASN A 126 10.69 7.83 -11.05
CA ASN A 126 11.08 6.47 -10.68
C ASN A 126 11.28 6.31 -9.17
N LEU A 127 11.89 7.29 -8.49
CA LEU A 127 12.02 7.25 -7.04
C LEU A 127 10.65 7.32 -6.34
N LYS A 128 9.73 8.17 -6.80
CA LYS A 128 8.38 8.26 -6.22
C LYS A 128 7.60 6.96 -6.41
N PHE A 129 7.67 6.34 -7.59
CA PHE A 129 7.10 5.02 -7.82
C PHE A 129 7.72 3.97 -6.90
N LEU A 130 9.04 3.92 -6.78
CA LEU A 130 9.71 2.94 -5.92
C LEU A 130 9.24 3.03 -4.47
N VAL A 131 9.15 4.25 -3.92
CA VAL A 131 8.71 4.49 -2.54
C VAL A 131 7.29 3.96 -2.31
N HIS A 132 6.38 4.23 -3.24
CA HIS A 132 5.00 3.78 -3.16
C HIS A 132 4.89 2.27 -3.29
N LEU A 133 5.46 1.71 -4.36
CA LEU A 133 5.34 0.29 -4.71
C LEU A 133 5.96 -0.65 -3.67
N VAL A 134 7.02 -0.23 -2.99
CA VAL A 134 7.58 -1.00 -1.87
C VAL A 134 6.59 -1.05 -0.69
N GLY A 135 5.78 -0.01 -0.45
CA GLY A 135 4.64 -0.10 0.46
C GLY A 135 3.61 -1.12 -0.05
N ASP A 136 3.20 -0.97 -1.31
CA ASP A 136 2.18 -1.82 -1.96
C ASP A 136 2.44 -3.30 -1.83
N ILE A 137 3.61 -3.78 -2.27
CA ILE A 137 3.94 -5.20 -2.25
C ILE A 137 3.93 -5.81 -0.85
N HIS A 138 4.08 -5.00 0.20
CA HIS A 138 4.03 -5.47 1.58
C HIS A 138 2.59 -5.64 2.10
N GLN A 139 1.55 -5.21 1.35
CA GLN A 139 0.15 -5.48 1.71
C GLN A 139 -0.09 -6.93 1.39
N PRO A 140 -0.56 -7.72 2.36
CA PRO A 140 -1.03 -9.06 2.04
C PRO A 140 -2.06 -9.09 0.90
N MET A 141 -3.02 -8.15 0.89
CA MET A 141 -4.11 -8.11 -0.10
C MET A 141 -3.71 -7.52 -1.47
N HIS A 142 -2.57 -6.83 -1.57
CA HIS A 142 -1.98 -6.42 -2.86
C HIS A 142 -1.28 -7.58 -3.57
N VAL A 143 -1.12 -8.73 -2.89
CA VAL A 143 -0.76 -10.00 -3.51
C VAL A 143 -2.00 -10.88 -3.55
N GLY A 144 -2.82 -10.68 -4.57
CA GLY A 144 -4.13 -11.30 -4.71
C GLY A 144 -4.09 -12.79 -5.06
N ASN A 145 -5.18 -13.51 -4.78
CA ASN A 145 -5.36 -14.92 -5.14
C ASN A 145 -5.90 -15.13 -6.56
N GLY A 146 -6.41 -14.07 -7.20
CA GLY A 146 -7.03 -14.13 -8.53
C GLY A 146 -8.54 -14.37 -8.54
N GLU A 147 -9.17 -14.43 -7.36
CA GLU A 147 -10.59 -14.80 -7.22
C GLU A 147 -11.48 -13.63 -6.78
N ASP A 148 -10.95 -12.69 -5.99
CA ASP A 148 -11.75 -11.63 -5.34
C ASP A 148 -11.12 -10.22 -5.44
N ARG A 149 -10.24 -10.05 -6.42
CA ARG A 149 -9.48 -8.81 -6.68
C ARG A 149 -8.71 -8.35 -5.44
N GLY A 150 -8.10 -9.29 -4.72
CA GLY A 150 -7.33 -9.01 -3.51
C GLY A 150 -8.23 -8.53 -2.38
N GLY A 151 -9.38 -9.16 -2.17
CA GLY A 151 -10.32 -8.81 -1.10
C GLY A 151 -11.27 -7.65 -1.39
N ASN A 152 -11.17 -7.01 -2.56
CA ASN A 152 -12.10 -5.93 -2.94
C ASN A 152 -13.54 -6.46 -3.13
N ASP A 153 -13.67 -7.70 -3.60
CA ASP A 153 -14.97 -8.36 -3.77
C ASP A 153 -15.44 -9.08 -2.49
N THR A 154 -14.57 -9.24 -1.50
CA THR A 154 -14.89 -9.82 -0.18
C THR A 154 -15.56 -8.78 0.72
N LYS A 155 -16.90 -8.77 0.75
CA LYS A 155 -17.70 -7.79 1.52
C LYS A 155 -17.77 -8.13 3.00
N VAL A 156 -17.54 -7.12 3.84
CA VAL A 156 -17.54 -7.23 5.31
C VAL A 156 -18.12 -5.96 5.95
N GLU A 157 -18.44 -6.01 7.24
CA GLU A 157 -18.74 -4.82 8.04
C GLU A 157 -17.54 -4.49 8.94
N TRP A 158 -17.13 -3.23 9.01
CA TRP A 158 -16.14 -2.73 9.97
C TRP A 158 -16.86 -1.83 10.98
N PHE A 159 -16.95 -2.26 12.24
CA PHE A 159 -17.74 -1.58 13.29
C PHE A 159 -19.17 -1.25 12.84
N GLY A 160 -19.82 -2.20 12.13
CA GLY A 160 -21.19 -2.06 11.64
C GLY A 160 -21.35 -1.21 10.38
N SER A 161 -20.25 -0.68 9.81
CA SER A 161 -20.26 0.03 8.53
C SER A 161 -19.83 -0.91 7.39
N SER A 162 -20.62 -0.98 6.31
CA SER A 162 -20.30 -1.81 5.15
C SER A 162 -19.00 -1.37 4.46
N THR A 163 -18.14 -2.33 4.12
CA THR A 163 -16.87 -2.14 3.43
C THR A 163 -16.42 -3.46 2.75
N ASN A 164 -15.14 -3.57 2.39
CA ASN A 164 -14.55 -4.81 1.90
C ASN A 164 -13.24 -5.12 2.65
N LEU A 165 -12.77 -6.36 2.56
CA LEU A 165 -11.59 -6.83 3.28
C LEU A 165 -10.32 -6.05 2.89
N HIS A 166 -10.15 -5.70 1.61
CA HIS A 166 -9.01 -4.91 1.13
C HIS A 166 -8.92 -3.57 1.87
N SER A 167 -10.03 -2.82 1.93
CA SER A 167 -10.11 -1.53 2.62
C SER A 167 -9.85 -1.63 4.12
N VAL A 168 -10.20 -2.77 4.74
CA VAL A 168 -9.91 -3.01 6.17
C VAL A 168 -8.40 -3.05 6.42
N TRP A 169 -7.67 -3.75 5.55
CA TRP A 169 -6.21 -3.88 5.62
C TRP A 169 -5.47 -2.61 5.22
N ASP A 170 -5.92 -1.95 4.15
CA ASP A 170 -5.29 -0.72 3.69
C ASP A 170 -5.37 0.39 4.71
N SER A 171 -6.56 0.61 5.29
CA SER A 171 -6.85 1.85 6.02
C SER A 171 -7.55 1.63 7.35
N ARG A 172 -8.64 0.83 7.40
CA ARG A 172 -9.54 0.86 8.57
C ARG A 172 -8.88 0.38 9.87
N MET A 173 -8.02 -0.63 9.80
CA MET A 173 -7.26 -1.09 10.98
C MET A 173 -6.31 -0.02 11.50
N ILE A 174 -5.63 0.70 10.60
CA ILE A 174 -4.67 1.76 10.95
C ILE A 174 -5.41 2.96 11.53
N GLU A 175 -6.45 3.43 10.84
CA GLU A 175 -7.31 4.55 11.26
C GLU A 175 -7.94 4.31 12.64
N GLY A 176 -8.32 3.07 12.94
CA GLY A 176 -8.89 2.67 14.22
C GLY A 176 -7.97 2.89 15.43
N LYS A 177 -6.65 3.00 15.20
CA LYS A 177 -5.67 3.32 16.26
C LYS A 177 -5.51 4.82 16.49
N GLN A 178 -5.94 5.64 15.53
CA GLN A 178 -5.77 7.10 15.54
C GLN A 178 -4.32 7.58 15.66
N TYR A 179 -3.34 6.77 15.23
CA TYR A 179 -1.95 7.20 15.14
C TYR A 179 -1.76 8.19 13.99
N SER A 180 -0.93 9.19 14.19
CA SER A 180 -0.25 9.87 13.10
C SER A 180 0.71 8.90 12.38
N TYR A 181 1.13 9.23 11.16
CA TYR A 181 2.09 8.38 10.44
C TYR A 181 3.46 8.28 11.15
N THR A 182 3.85 9.29 11.93
CA THR A 182 5.08 9.26 12.73
C THR A 182 4.92 8.37 13.96
N GLU A 183 3.81 8.49 14.69
CA GLU A 183 3.55 7.59 15.83
C GLU A 183 3.45 6.14 15.38
N PHE A 184 2.82 5.89 14.23
CA PHE A 184 2.71 4.55 13.69
C PHE A 184 4.07 4.00 13.24
N ALA A 185 4.89 4.84 12.59
CA ALA A 185 6.26 4.48 12.27
C ALA A 185 7.08 4.16 13.54
N ASP A 186 6.96 4.96 14.59
CA ASP A 186 7.68 4.76 15.84
C ASP A 186 7.26 3.46 16.53
N VAL A 187 5.98 3.11 16.51
CA VAL A 187 5.46 1.85 17.08
C VAL A 187 5.91 0.63 16.27
N ALA A 188 5.92 0.72 14.94
CA ALA A 188 6.30 -0.41 14.08
C ALA A 188 7.83 -0.61 13.99
N ASN A 189 8.63 0.46 14.08
CA ASN A 189 10.06 0.45 13.74
C ASN A 189 10.97 0.01 14.90
N HIS A 190 10.86 -1.27 15.28
CA HIS A 190 11.71 -1.87 16.31
C HIS A 190 12.51 -3.11 15.86
N PRO A 191 13.08 -3.16 14.63
CA PRO A 191 13.88 -4.31 14.22
C PRO A 191 15.24 -4.36 14.94
N THR A 192 15.69 -5.58 15.25
CA THR A 192 17.10 -5.79 15.63
C THR A 192 18.03 -5.59 14.44
N LYS A 193 19.34 -5.45 14.69
CA LYS A 193 20.32 -5.33 13.60
C LYS A 193 20.33 -6.58 12.71
N GLU A 194 20.12 -7.74 13.31
CA GLU A 194 20.02 -9.02 12.64
C GLU A 194 18.79 -9.05 11.71
N GLN A 195 17.62 -8.60 12.21
CA GLN A 195 16.40 -8.47 11.41
C GLN A 195 16.58 -7.47 10.26
N VAL A 196 17.21 -6.32 10.49
CA VAL A 196 17.50 -5.36 9.41
C VAL A 196 18.33 -6.02 8.31
N LYS A 197 19.40 -6.74 8.68
CA LYS A 197 20.26 -7.44 7.71
C LYS A 197 19.49 -8.53 6.95
N GLU A 198 18.69 -9.31 7.65
CA GLU A 198 17.87 -10.38 7.08
C GLU A 198 16.85 -9.81 6.09
N TRP A 199 16.06 -8.81 6.51
CA TRP A 199 15.00 -8.24 5.68
C TRP A 199 15.54 -7.54 4.44
N GLN A 200 16.70 -6.89 4.53
CA GLN A 200 17.37 -6.26 3.38
C GLN A 200 18.04 -7.25 2.43
N ALA A 201 18.25 -8.51 2.83
CA ALA A 201 18.79 -9.55 1.97
C ALA A 201 17.70 -10.22 1.10
N ALA A 202 16.43 -10.11 1.48
CA ALA A 202 15.30 -10.67 0.75
C ALA A 202 15.09 -9.97 -0.60
N THR A 203 14.72 -10.74 -1.62
CA THR A 203 14.40 -10.24 -2.96
C THR A 203 12.97 -9.69 -3.03
N VAL A 204 12.66 -8.91 -4.06
CA VAL A 204 11.30 -8.39 -4.31
C VAL A 204 10.27 -9.53 -4.38
N ARG A 205 10.66 -10.67 -4.95
CA ARG A 205 9.81 -11.86 -5.08
C ARG A 205 9.55 -12.51 -3.73
N ASP A 206 10.56 -12.56 -2.85
CA ASP A 206 10.39 -13.03 -1.48
C ASP A 206 9.36 -12.16 -0.75
N TRP A 207 9.35 -10.84 -0.96
CA TRP A 207 8.36 -9.95 -0.32
C TRP A 207 6.93 -10.26 -0.77
N ALA A 208 6.73 -10.56 -2.05
CA ALA A 208 5.43 -10.98 -2.57
C ALA A 208 4.99 -12.32 -1.96
N MET A 209 5.89 -13.31 -1.88
CA MET A 209 5.60 -14.61 -1.27
C MET A 209 5.32 -14.50 0.23
N GLU A 210 6.00 -13.61 0.95
CA GLU A 210 5.71 -13.31 2.35
C GLU A 210 4.31 -12.70 2.51
N SER A 211 3.95 -11.70 1.69
CA SER A 211 2.59 -11.12 1.71
C SER A 211 1.53 -12.18 1.43
N MET A 212 1.74 -13.03 0.42
CA MET A 212 0.88 -14.17 0.10
C MET A 212 0.74 -15.15 1.29
N SER A 213 1.82 -15.40 2.04
CA SER A 213 1.81 -16.38 3.14
C SER A 213 0.86 -16.03 4.30
N TYR A 214 0.40 -14.78 4.40
CA TYR A 214 -0.57 -14.36 5.40
C TYR A 214 -2.03 -14.63 4.98
N ARG A 215 -2.29 -14.93 3.72
CA ARG A 215 -3.64 -15.06 3.14
C ARG A 215 -4.56 -15.97 3.95
N ASP A 216 -4.12 -17.20 4.24
CA ASP A 216 -4.90 -18.17 5.02
C ASP A 216 -5.35 -17.63 6.38
N LYS A 217 -4.51 -16.80 7.01
CA LYS A 217 -4.82 -16.20 8.31
C LYS A 217 -5.78 -15.04 8.16
N ILE A 218 -5.53 -14.13 7.23
CA ILE A 218 -6.28 -12.87 7.15
C ILE A 218 -7.68 -13.06 6.55
N TYR A 219 -7.91 -14.12 5.79
CA TYR A 219 -9.23 -14.50 5.27
C TYR A 219 -10.09 -15.28 6.28
N ASP A 220 -9.60 -15.55 7.48
CA ASP A 220 -10.39 -16.11 8.59
C ASP A 220 -11.35 -15.04 9.15
N ILE A 221 -12.46 -14.85 8.40
CA ILE A 221 -13.56 -13.92 8.64
C ILE A 221 -14.72 -14.69 9.28
N PRO A 222 -15.40 -14.15 10.33
CA PRO A 222 -16.58 -14.78 10.91
C PRO A 222 -17.71 -14.94 9.88
N GLU A 223 -18.54 -15.97 10.02
CA GLU A 223 -19.66 -16.27 9.09
C GLU A 223 -20.62 -15.08 8.88
N ASN A 224 -20.77 -14.22 9.90
CA ASN A 224 -21.62 -13.02 9.81
C ASN A 224 -20.95 -11.83 9.12
N GLY A 225 -19.68 -11.95 8.70
CA GLY A 225 -18.92 -10.91 8.01
C GLY A 225 -18.58 -9.67 8.85
N ARG A 226 -18.76 -9.71 10.18
CA ARG A 226 -18.59 -8.54 11.06
C ARG A 226 -17.21 -8.50 11.67
N LEU A 227 -16.42 -7.52 11.24
CA LEU A 227 -15.10 -7.22 11.75
C LEU A 227 -15.15 -6.06 12.74
N SER A 228 -14.37 -6.18 13.81
CA SER A 228 -14.27 -5.18 14.88
C SER A 228 -12.94 -5.31 15.62
N TYR A 229 -12.90 -4.96 16.90
CA TYR A 229 -11.71 -5.04 17.74
C TYR A 229 -11.04 -6.42 17.74
N GLU A 230 -11.80 -7.52 17.70
CA GLU A 230 -11.23 -8.87 17.71
C GLU A 230 -10.37 -9.15 16.48
N TYR A 231 -10.87 -8.78 15.29
CA TYR A 231 -10.13 -8.94 14.04
C TYR A 231 -8.86 -8.08 14.04
N SER A 232 -8.97 -6.82 14.48
CA SER A 232 -7.80 -5.95 14.64
C SER A 232 -6.79 -6.55 15.62
N TYR A 233 -7.23 -6.97 16.80
CA TYR A 233 -6.36 -7.55 17.83
C TYR A 233 -5.58 -8.77 17.31
N LYS A 234 -6.21 -9.61 16.49
CA LYS A 234 -5.59 -10.82 15.95
C LYS A 234 -4.54 -10.56 14.86
N TYR A 235 -4.72 -9.50 14.06
CA TYR A 235 -3.94 -9.31 12.84
C TYR A 235 -3.14 -8.00 12.77
N PHE A 236 -3.29 -7.08 13.72
CA PHE A 236 -2.57 -5.80 13.70
C PHE A 236 -1.05 -5.98 13.77
N ASP A 237 -0.57 -6.98 14.53
CA ASP A 237 0.87 -7.28 14.61
C ASP A 237 1.47 -7.68 13.25
N ILE A 238 0.69 -8.33 12.38
CA ILE A 238 1.11 -8.63 11.00
C ILE A 238 1.25 -7.32 10.22
N LEU A 239 0.26 -6.44 10.35
CA LEU A 239 0.25 -5.14 9.68
C LEU A 239 1.46 -4.29 10.12
N GLU A 240 1.74 -4.20 11.43
CA GLU A 240 2.92 -3.52 11.98
C GLU A 240 4.22 -4.11 11.43
N LEU A 241 4.34 -5.44 11.42
CA LEU A 241 5.50 -6.13 10.86
C LEU A 241 5.72 -5.80 9.38
N ARG A 242 4.65 -5.79 8.57
CA ARG A 242 4.76 -5.48 7.13
C ARG A 242 5.18 -4.03 6.89
N ILE A 243 4.69 -3.08 7.69
CA ILE A 243 5.10 -1.67 7.62
C ILE A 243 6.58 -1.51 7.98
N ALA A 244 7.04 -2.17 9.05
CA ALA A 244 8.45 -2.16 9.45
C ALA A 244 9.35 -2.76 8.36
N GLN A 245 8.98 -3.92 7.82
CA GLN A 245 9.71 -4.59 6.75
C GLN A 245 9.80 -3.71 5.51
N ALA A 246 8.69 -3.11 5.07
CA ALA A 246 8.66 -2.22 3.91
C ALA A 246 9.61 -1.02 4.08
N GLY A 247 9.59 -0.35 5.23
CA GLY A 247 10.47 0.80 5.50
C GLY A 247 11.94 0.42 5.54
N VAL A 248 12.28 -0.69 6.21
CA VAL A 248 13.66 -1.21 6.30
C VAL A 248 14.19 -1.61 4.92
N ARG A 249 13.38 -2.28 4.11
CA ARG A 249 13.73 -2.70 2.74
C ARG A 249 13.87 -1.52 1.81
N LEU A 250 12.95 -0.57 1.86
CA LEU A 250 13.02 0.67 1.08
C LEU A 250 14.33 1.43 1.36
N ALA A 251 14.70 1.59 2.64
CA ALA A 251 15.98 2.20 3.00
C ALA A 251 17.18 1.44 2.43
N GLY A 252 17.18 0.11 2.53
CA GLY A 252 18.24 -0.74 1.98
C GLY A 252 18.43 -0.56 0.47
N ILE A 253 17.31 -0.55 -0.27
CA ILE A 253 17.31 -0.34 -1.72
C ILE A 253 17.83 1.05 -2.08
N ILE A 254 17.30 2.11 -1.45
CA ILE A 254 17.71 3.49 -1.72
C ILE A 254 19.20 3.69 -1.38
N ASN A 255 19.67 3.09 -0.28
CA ASN A 255 21.08 3.11 0.09
C ASN A 255 21.98 2.44 -0.97
N ASP A 256 21.56 1.31 -1.54
CA ASP A 256 22.33 0.64 -2.59
C ASP A 256 22.26 1.37 -3.95
N ILE A 257 21.13 2.01 -4.27
CA ILE A 257 20.98 2.85 -5.47
C ILE A 257 21.92 4.06 -5.41
N TYR A 258 21.98 4.74 -4.26
CA TYR A 258 22.71 6.00 -4.10
C TYR A 258 24.05 5.87 -3.36
N LYS A 259 24.66 4.69 -3.43
CA LYS A 259 25.94 4.37 -2.77
C LYS A 259 27.14 5.08 -3.36
#